data_AF-A0AAD4LUG2-F1
#
_entry.id   AF-A0AAD4LUG2-F1
#
_cell.length_a   1.000
_cell.length_b   1.000
_cell.length_c   1.000
_cell.angle_alpha   90.00
_cell.angle_beta   90.00
_cell.angle_gamma   90.00
#
_symmetry.space_group_name_H-M   'P 1'
#
loop_
_entity.id
_entity.type
_entity.pdbx_description
1 polymer ?
#
loop_
_entity_poly.entity_id
_entity_poly.type
_entity_poly.pdbx_seq_one_letter_code
_entity_poly.pdbx_strand_id
1 'polypeptide(L)'
;MLQYINTEMAIFWNTHGRITSVVAQAHIGELLGISPPPAPTDTTITRAPLDTPDELALRALLLGIMHRAVGHPAEARGFLRDAHARHAKIPSTGSTWIGGVALFELAVLELREAQRSDYEDEAEAEAEKDTNSPSRWVKVLKEAGSLLDSAVNLSGSEVDLSSRLESRIAMLRDEIGLKRELLGIGAGR
;
A
#
# COMPACT_ATOMS: atom_id res chain seq x y z
N MET A 1 24.64 -0.28 3.03
CA MET A 1 23.46 0.58 3.27
C MET A 1 22.18 -0.11 2.82
N LEU A 2 22.07 -0.54 1.56
CA LEU A 2 20.94 -1.35 1.03
C LEU A 2 20.65 -2.64 1.83
N GLN A 3 21.67 -3.37 2.28
CA GLN A 3 21.48 -4.62 3.06
C GLN A 3 20.87 -4.38 4.46
N TYR A 4 21.12 -3.22 5.06
CA TYR A 4 20.51 -2.81 6.32
C TYR A 4 19.06 -2.38 6.10
N ILE A 5 18.78 -1.70 4.99
CA ILE A 5 17.43 -1.28 4.58
C ILE A 5 16.53 -2.47 4.24
N ASN A 6 17.03 -3.52 3.58
CA ASN A 6 16.26 -4.75 3.32
C ASN A 6 15.92 -5.50 4.62
N THR A 7 16.83 -5.49 5.60
CA THR A 7 16.61 -6.09 6.93
C THR A 7 15.56 -5.31 7.71
N GLU A 8 15.66 -3.97 7.72
CA GLU A 8 14.65 -3.08 8.29
C GLU A 8 13.31 -3.23 7.56
N MET A 9 13.27 -3.43 6.24
CA MET A 9 12.04 -3.70 5.46
C MET A 9 11.38 -5.04 5.81
N ALA A 10 12.15 -6.09 6.12
CA ALA A 10 11.62 -7.36 6.59
C ALA A 10 11.00 -7.23 8.01
N ILE A 11 11.62 -6.42 8.87
CA ILE A 11 11.09 -6.05 10.20
C ILE A 11 9.86 -5.17 10.05
N PHE A 12 9.92 -4.16 9.16
CA PHE A 12 8.83 -3.31 8.74
C PHE A 12 7.65 -4.20 8.36
N TRP A 13 7.76 -5.02 7.31
CA TRP A 13 6.67 -5.87 6.84
C TRP A 13 6.05 -6.80 7.89
N ASN A 14 6.83 -7.29 8.86
CA ASN A 14 6.31 -8.07 9.99
C ASN A 14 5.57 -7.24 11.06
N THR A 15 5.84 -5.93 11.12
CA THR A 15 5.40 -5.03 12.20
C THR A 15 4.42 -3.93 11.72
N HIS A 16 4.12 -3.84 10.42
CA HIS A 16 3.28 -2.76 9.85
C HIS A 16 1.86 -2.67 10.38
N GLY A 17 1.29 -3.78 10.84
CA GLY A 17 0.00 -3.77 11.52
C GLY A 17 0.04 -3.21 12.95
N ARG A 18 1.23 -2.86 13.47
CA ARG A 18 1.46 -2.51 14.89
C ARG A 18 2.26 -1.24 15.10
N ILE A 19 2.70 -0.55 14.04
CA ILE A 19 3.34 0.76 14.18
C ILE A 19 2.31 1.77 14.70
N THR A 20 2.63 2.47 15.79
CA THR A 20 1.72 3.48 16.35
C THR A 20 1.74 4.72 15.47
N SER A 21 0.64 5.48 15.48
CA SER A 21 0.53 6.74 14.72
C SER A 21 1.69 7.70 15.03
N VAL A 22 2.13 7.75 16.29
CA VAL A 22 3.27 8.58 16.74
C VAL A 22 4.57 8.18 16.05
N VAL A 23 4.87 6.88 16.00
CA VAL A 23 6.10 6.37 15.35
C VAL A 23 6.03 6.56 13.84
N ALA A 24 4.86 6.35 13.24
CA ALA A 24 4.65 6.58 11.81
C ALA A 24 4.84 8.07 11.44
N GLN A 25 4.33 9.01 12.24
CA GLN A 25 4.53 10.45 12.04
C GLN A 25 6.01 10.86 12.14
N ALA A 26 6.75 10.31 13.11
CA ALA A 26 8.18 10.57 13.24
C ALA A 26 8.94 10.13 11.97
N HIS A 27 8.67 8.92 11.48
CA HIS A 27 9.29 8.42 10.25
C HIS A 27 8.86 9.18 8.99
N ILE A 28 7.62 9.67 8.92
CA ILE A 28 7.19 10.56 7.80
C ILE A 28 8.08 11.79 7.77
N GLY A 29 8.28 12.46 8.92
CA GLY A 29 9.17 13.61 9.01
C GLY A 29 10.60 13.30 8.56
N GLU A 30 11.14 12.17 9.00
CA GLU A 30 12.47 11.71 8.60
C GLU A 30 12.58 11.43 7.10
N LEU A 31 11.59 10.76 6.50
CA LEU A 31 11.57 10.38 5.09
C LEU A 31 11.35 11.58 4.16
N LEU A 32 10.51 12.55 4.57
CA LEU A 32 10.30 13.80 3.84
C LEU A 32 11.55 14.68 3.85
N GLY A 33 12.36 14.62 4.91
CA GLY A 33 13.63 15.33 5.01
C GLY A 33 14.78 14.74 4.17
N ILE A 34 14.58 13.61 3.49
CA ILE A 34 15.59 13.01 2.61
C ILE A 34 15.54 13.69 1.24
N SER A 35 16.67 14.21 0.76
CA SER A 35 16.80 14.79 -0.59
C SER A 35 16.80 13.69 -1.66
N PRO A 36 16.26 13.91 -2.88
CA PRO A 36 15.51 15.08 -3.32
C PRO A 36 14.08 15.07 -2.74
N PRO A 37 13.52 16.18 -2.27
CA PRO A 37 12.18 16.20 -1.67
C PRO A 37 11.12 15.71 -2.68
N PRO A 38 10.06 15.00 -2.23
CA PRO A 38 9.05 14.43 -3.14
C PRO A 38 8.20 15.47 -3.92
N ALA A 39 8.41 16.78 -3.70
CA ALA A 39 7.98 17.94 -4.48
C ALA A 39 8.87 19.12 -4.07
N PRO A 40 8.99 20.23 -4.83
CA PRO A 40 9.92 21.31 -4.47
C PRO A 40 9.44 22.02 -3.20
N THR A 41 9.97 21.60 -2.06
CA THR A 41 9.85 22.30 -0.80
C THR A 41 11.24 22.42 -0.22
N ASP A 42 11.74 23.66 -0.21
CA ASP A 42 13.04 24.06 0.32
C ASP A 42 13.13 23.66 1.80
N THR A 43 13.89 22.61 2.10
CA THR A 43 14.47 22.44 3.45
C THR A 43 15.80 21.69 3.36
N THR A 44 16.85 22.40 3.73
CA THR A 44 18.25 21.97 3.74
C THR A 44 18.53 21.06 4.94
N ILE A 45 18.44 19.74 4.74
CA ILE A 45 19.11 18.75 5.58
C ILE A 45 20.02 17.92 4.67
N THR A 46 21.33 18.04 4.85
CA THR A 46 22.35 17.32 4.09
C THR A 46 22.43 15.87 4.55
N ARG A 47 21.44 15.07 4.16
CA ARG A 47 21.49 13.60 4.16
C ARG A 47 21.83 13.14 2.74
N ALA A 48 22.59 12.05 2.61
CA ALA A 48 23.00 11.52 1.32
C ALA A 48 21.77 11.44 0.39
N PRO A 49 21.82 12.07 -0.79
CA PRO A 49 20.66 12.15 -1.67
C PRO A 49 20.26 10.76 -2.16
N LEU A 50 18.95 10.51 -2.27
CA LEU A 50 18.40 9.33 -2.94
C LEU A 50 18.61 9.54 -4.43
N ASP A 51 19.66 8.91 -4.95
CA ASP A 51 20.13 9.15 -6.31
C ASP A 51 19.68 8.06 -7.28
N THR A 52 19.15 6.95 -6.77
CA THR A 52 18.76 5.81 -7.60
C THR A 52 17.24 5.64 -7.72
N PRO A 53 16.74 5.10 -8.85
CA PRO A 53 15.30 4.88 -9.04
C PRO A 53 14.65 3.98 -7.98
N ASP A 54 15.37 2.97 -7.49
CA ASP A 54 14.91 2.07 -6.43
C ASP A 54 14.84 2.75 -5.07
N GLU A 55 15.80 3.61 -4.73
CA GLU A 55 15.78 4.43 -3.52
C GLU A 55 14.57 5.38 -3.48
N LEU A 56 14.30 6.04 -4.61
CA LEU A 56 13.12 6.92 -4.75
C LEU A 56 11.81 6.14 -4.69
N ALA A 57 11.74 4.98 -5.36
CA ALA A 57 10.57 4.11 -5.32
C ALA A 57 10.32 3.53 -3.92
N LEU A 58 11.40 3.18 -3.21
CA LEU A 58 11.33 2.66 -1.85
C LEU A 58 10.84 3.72 -0.87
N ARG A 59 11.35 4.96 -0.98
CA ARG A 59 10.85 6.06 -0.14
C ARG A 59 9.36 6.31 -0.40
N ALA A 60 8.95 6.34 -1.66
CA ALA A 60 7.54 6.51 -2.01
C ALA A 60 6.69 5.37 -1.43
N LEU A 61 7.17 4.12 -1.50
CA LEU A 61 6.47 2.98 -0.91
C LEU A 61 6.31 3.13 0.62
N LEU A 62 7.39 3.49 1.31
CA LEU A 62 7.39 3.71 2.76
C LEU A 62 6.43 4.84 3.16
N LEU A 63 6.50 5.99 2.49
CA LEU A 63 5.59 7.11 2.73
C LEU A 63 4.13 6.68 2.53
N GLY A 64 3.84 5.93 1.47
CA GLY A 64 2.51 5.40 1.20
C GLY A 64 1.96 4.54 2.35
N ILE A 65 2.79 3.63 2.85
CA ILE A 65 2.43 2.74 3.97
C ILE A 65 2.23 3.53 5.27
N MET A 66 3.10 4.51 5.55
CA MET A 66 3.02 5.34 6.75
C MET A 66 1.80 6.25 6.75
N HIS A 67 1.52 6.92 5.64
CA HIS A 67 0.33 7.77 5.51
C HIS A 67 -0.94 6.96 5.72
N ARG A 68 -0.99 5.71 5.24
CA ARG A 68 -2.12 4.82 5.54
C ARG A 68 -2.22 4.52 7.04
N ALA A 69 -1.10 4.21 7.70
CA ALA A 69 -1.08 3.91 9.13
C ALA A 69 -1.54 5.09 10.00
N VAL A 70 -1.28 6.33 9.57
CA VAL A 70 -1.72 7.56 10.25
C VAL A 70 -3.17 7.94 9.88
N GLY A 71 -3.78 7.28 8.90
CA GLY A 71 -5.17 7.52 8.50
C GLY A 71 -5.33 8.59 7.41
N HIS A 72 -4.29 8.84 6.62
CA HIS A 72 -4.25 9.80 5.50
C HIS A 72 -4.31 9.05 4.15
N PRO A 73 -5.49 8.60 3.69
CA PRO A 73 -5.61 7.70 2.55
C PRO A 73 -5.32 8.36 1.20
N ALA A 74 -5.54 9.67 1.05
CA ALA A 74 -5.26 10.38 -0.20
C ALA A 74 -3.75 10.44 -0.47
N GLU A 75 -2.98 10.80 0.53
CA GLU A 75 -1.51 10.86 0.52
C GLU A 75 -0.94 9.45 0.35
N ALA A 76 -1.47 8.48 1.09
CA ALA A 76 -1.08 7.08 0.96
C ALA A 76 -1.20 6.60 -0.50
N ARG A 77 -2.36 6.85 -1.12
CA ARG A 77 -2.64 6.48 -2.51
C ARG A 77 -1.68 7.18 -3.48
N GLY A 78 -1.41 8.48 -3.29
CA GLY A 78 -0.47 9.24 -4.10
C GLY A 78 0.93 8.63 -4.10
N PHE A 79 1.46 8.35 -2.91
CA PHE A 79 2.79 7.77 -2.76
C PHE A 79 2.90 6.32 -3.23
N LEU A 80 1.88 5.49 -3.01
CA LEU A 80 1.86 4.12 -3.52
C LEU A 80 1.81 4.06 -5.05
N ARG A 81 1.05 4.97 -5.69
CA ARG A 81 1.04 5.11 -7.16
C ARG A 81 2.39 5.60 -7.68
N ASP A 82 3.04 6.54 -7.00
CA ASP A 82 4.39 7.01 -7.36
C ASP A 82 5.43 5.88 -7.25
N ALA A 83 5.37 5.08 -6.18
CA ALA A 83 6.24 3.90 -6.01
C ALA A 83 6.08 2.90 -7.17
N HIS A 84 4.83 2.59 -7.55
CA HIS A 84 4.55 1.71 -8.68
C HIS A 84 5.00 2.33 -10.02
N ALA A 85 4.76 3.62 -10.26
CA ALA A 85 5.18 4.30 -11.49
C ALA A 85 6.71 4.30 -11.68
N ARG A 86 7.46 4.35 -10.58
CA ARG A 86 8.93 4.28 -10.59
C ARG A 86 9.47 2.87 -10.84
N HIS A 87 8.69 1.81 -10.62
CA HIS A 87 9.10 0.43 -10.83
C HIS A 87 9.68 0.18 -12.23
N ALA A 88 9.09 0.78 -13.27
CA ALA A 88 9.56 0.65 -14.66
C ALA A 88 10.99 1.17 -14.89
N LYS A 89 11.54 1.95 -13.95
CA LYS A 89 12.90 2.51 -14.01
C LYS A 89 13.90 1.74 -13.13
N ILE A 90 13.45 0.73 -12.39
CA ILE A 90 14.29 -0.09 -11.53
C ILE A 90 14.97 -1.17 -12.39
N PRO A 91 16.32 -1.29 -12.36
CA PRO A 91 17.01 -2.38 -13.03
C PRO A 91 16.53 -3.74 -12.54
N SER A 92 16.59 -4.78 -13.39
CA SER A 92 16.18 -6.15 -13.02
C SER A 92 16.98 -6.74 -11.85
N THR A 93 18.18 -6.24 -11.60
CA THR A 93 19.03 -6.60 -10.45
C THR A 93 18.75 -5.78 -9.19
N GLY A 94 17.83 -4.81 -9.27
CA GLY A 94 17.45 -3.91 -8.18
C GLY A 94 16.22 -4.39 -7.40
N SER A 95 15.57 -3.47 -6.69
CA SER A 95 14.40 -3.75 -5.85
C SER A 95 13.10 -3.91 -6.66
N THR A 96 13.07 -4.89 -7.57
CA THR A 96 11.93 -5.18 -8.47
C THR A 96 10.63 -5.48 -7.71
N TRP A 97 10.73 -6.00 -6.48
CA TRP A 97 9.61 -6.28 -5.59
C TRP A 97 8.78 -5.02 -5.23
N ILE A 98 9.34 -3.81 -5.28
CA ILE A 98 8.65 -2.56 -4.88
C ILE A 98 7.34 -2.37 -5.66
N GLY A 99 7.33 -2.71 -6.96
CA GLY A 99 6.16 -2.56 -7.81
C GLY A 99 5.00 -3.45 -7.36
N GLY A 100 5.28 -4.72 -7.06
CA GLY A 100 4.28 -5.67 -6.58
C GLY A 100 3.75 -5.29 -5.19
N VAL A 101 4.64 -4.86 -4.29
CA VAL A 101 4.23 -4.43 -2.93
C VAL A 101 3.37 -3.17 -2.98
N ALA A 102 3.71 -2.19 -3.82
CA ALA A 102 2.91 -0.99 -3.98
C ALA A 102 1.47 -1.30 -4.42
N LEU A 103 1.29 -2.22 -5.37
CA LEU A 103 -0.04 -2.66 -5.84
C LEU A 103 -0.80 -3.43 -4.77
N PHE A 104 -0.12 -4.30 -4.02
CA PHE A 104 -0.72 -5.00 -2.88
C PHE A 104 -1.21 -4.01 -1.81
N GLU A 105 -0.38 -3.03 -1.44
CA GLU A 105 -0.73 -2.06 -0.41
C GLU A 105 -1.83 -1.08 -0.89
N LEU A 106 -1.96 -0.83 -2.20
CA LEU A 106 -3.11 -0.13 -2.81
C LEU A 106 -4.39 -0.96 -2.67
N ALA A 107 -4.35 -2.27 -2.95
CA ALA A 107 -5.52 -3.14 -2.78
C ALA A 107 -6.02 -3.14 -1.33
N VAL A 108 -5.10 -3.20 -0.36
CA VAL A 108 -5.42 -3.07 1.07
C VAL A 108 -6.04 -1.71 1.37
N LEU A 109 -5.52 -0.62 0.80
CA LEU A 109 -6.05 0.73 1.01
C LEU A 109 -7.50 0.86 0.52
N GLU A 110 -7.81 0.40 -0.70
CA GLU A 110 -9.17 0.45 -1.25
C GLU A 110 -10.18 -0.34 -0.39
N LEU A 111 -9.79 -1.52 0.08
CA LEU A 111 -10.63 -2.34 0.97
C LEU A 111 -10.87 -1.66 2.33
N ARG A 112 -9.84 -1.01 2.89
CA ARG A 112 -9.92 -0.31 4.18
C ARG A 112 -10.75 0.96 4.10
N GLU A 113 -10.68 1.71 3.01
CA GLU A 113 -11.54 2.87 2.79
C GLU A 113 -13.00 2.45 2.63
N ALA A 114 -13.29 1.38 1.87
CA ALA A 114 -14.64 0.84 1.78
C ALA A 114 -15.19 0.38 3.14
N GLN A 115 -14.35 -0.26 3.97
CA GLN A 115 -14.72 -0.65 5.33
C GLN A 115 -14.93 0.56 6.25
N ARG A 116 -14.11 1.61 6.15
CA ARG A 116 -14.30 2.83 6.93
C ARG A 116 -15.62 3.51 6.58
N SER A 117 -15.92 3.61 5.29
CA SER A 117 -17.17 4.19 4.86
C SER A 117 -18.37 3.33 5.26
N ASP A 118 -18.26 1.99 5.35
CA ASP A 118 -19.33 1.15 5.96
C ASP A 118 -19.62 1.61 7.40
N TYR A 119 -18.59 1.89 8.22
CA TYR A 119 -18.78 2.35 9.60
C TYR A 119 -19.33 3.79 9.70
N GLU A 120 -18.91 4.68 8.80
CA GLU A 120 -19.44 6.04 8.71
C GLU A 120 -20.92 6.02 8.29
N ASP A 121 -21.25 5.22 7.27
CA ASP A 121 -22.62 4.99 6.81
C ASP A 121 -23.48 4.36 7.93
N GLU A 122 -22.96 3.40 8.71
CA GLU A 122 -23.65 2.79 9.85
C GLU A 122 -23.88 3.77 11.02
N ALA A 123 -22.90 4.62 11.31
CA ALA A 123 -23.01 5.67 12.34
C ALA A 123 -24.03 6.75 11.94
N GLU A 124 -24.16 7.04 10.65
CA GLU A 124 -25.14 7.99 10.11
C GLU A 124 -26.53 7.35 9.89
N ALA A 125 -26.61 6.04 9.59
CA ALA A 125 -27.84 5.31 9.33
C ALA A 125 -28.69 5.01 10.59
N GLU A 126 -28.20 5.31 11.80
CA GLU A 126 -29.07 5.48 12.97
C GLU A 126 -30.06 6.66 12.80
N ALA A 127 -29.84 7.54 11.79
CA ALA A 127 -30.74 8.64 11.44
C ALA A 127 -31.64 8.41 10.20
N GLU A 128 -31.23 7.62 9.20
CA GLU A 128 -32.07 7.30 8.03
C GLU A 128 -31.57 6.01 7.34
N LYS A 129 -32.45 4.99 7.23
CA LYS A 129 -32.17 3.73 6.52
C LYS A 129 -32.30 3.93 5.02
N ASP A 130 -31.18 4.09 4.30
CA ASP A 130 -31.15 3.76 2.88
C ASP A 130 -29.82 3.14 2.41
N THR A 131 -29.92 2.38 1.33
CA THR A 131 -29.34 1.04 1.14
C THR A 131 -28.23 1.05 0.09
N ASN A 132 -27.11 1.71 0.36
CA ASN A 132 -26.04 1.86 -0.66
C ASN A 132 -24.88 0.84 -0.56
N SER A 133 -24.93 -0.12 0.36
CA SER A 133 -23.79 -1.00 0.68
C SER A 133 -23.35 -1.97 -0.44
N PRO A 134 -24.23 -2.67 -1.19
CA PRO A 134 -23.79 -3.74 -2.10
C PRO A 134 -23.05 -3.25 -3.35
N SER A 135 -23.48 -2.12 -3.94
CA SER A 135 -22.97 -1.63 -5.22
C SER A 135 -21.51 -1.11 -5.12
N ARG A 136 -21.18 -0.45 -4.01
CA ARG A 136 -19.82 0.01 -3.70
C ARG A 136 -18.85 -1.16 -3.58
N TRP A 137 -19.20 -2.17 -2.79
CA TRP A 137 -18.35 -3.33 -2.56
C TRP A 137 -18.09 -4.13 -3.83
N VAL A 138 -19.04 -4.23 -4.77
CA VAL A 138 -18.79 -4.86 -6.08
C VAL A 138 -17.63 -4.18 -6.81
N LYS A 139 -17.61 -2.84 -6.85
CA LYS A 139 -16.54 -2.08 -7.50
C LYS A 139 -15.20 -2.27 -6.77
N VAL A 140 -15.18 -2.09 -5.45
CA VAL A 140 -13.97 -2.17 -4.64
C VAL A 140 -13.34 -3.56 -4.70
N LEU A 141 -14.14 -4.62 -4.56
CA LEU A 141 -13.64 -6.01 -4.60
C LEU A 141 -13.14 -6.40 -5.99
N LYS A 142 -13.66 -5.78 -7.07
CA LYS A 142 -13.15 -5.96 -8.43
C LYS A 142 -11.82 -5.22 -8.62
N GLU A 143 -11.73 -3.98 -8.17
CA GLU A 143 -10.52 -3.15 -8.27
C GLU A 143 -9.37 -3.74 -7.46
N ALA A 144 -9.63 -4.14 -6.20
CA ALA A 144 -8.67 -4.83 -5.36
C ALA A 144 -8.19 -6.15 -6.01
N GLY A 145 -9.09 -6.93 -6.60
CA GLY A 145 -8.72 -8.15 -7.34
C GLY A 145 -7.75 -7.86 -8.50
N SER A 146 -8.05 -6.85 -9.32
CA SER A 146 -7.21 -6.45 -10.46
C SER A 146 -5.82 -5.97 -10.02
N LEU A 147 -5.74 -5.26 -8.88
CA LEU A 147 -4.47 -4.84 -8.30
C LEU A 147 -3.64 -6.04 -7.83
N LEU A 148 -4.28 -7.05 -7.22
CA LEU A 148 -3.61 -8.28 -6.78
C LEU A 148 -3.13 -9.14 -7.95
N ASP A 149 -3.90 -9.24 -9.03
CA ASP A 149 -3.47 -9.92 -10.26
C ASP A 149 -2.23 -9.25 -10.85
N SER A 150 -2.23 -7.92 -10.88
CA SER A 150 -1.08 -7.13 -11.33
C SER A 150 0.11 -7.29 -10.39
N ALA A 151 -0.11 -7.39 -9.07
CA ALA A 151 0.95 -7.59 -8.08
C ALA A 151 1.65 -8.95 -8.24
N VAL A 152 0.91 -10.02 -8.53
CA VAL A 152 1.48 -11.36 -8.82
C VAL A 152 2.32 -11.34 -10.10
N ASN A 153 1.88 -10.63 -11.13
CA ASN A 153 2.65 -10.54 -12.38
C ASN A 153 4.02 -9.85 -12.17
N LEU A 154 4.12 -8.98 -11.16
CA LEU A 154 5.37 -8.30 -10.80
C LEU A 154 6.19 -9.05 -9.73
N SER A 155 5.68 -10.15 -9.17
CA SER A 155 6.44 -11.00 -8.24
C SER A 155 7.29 -12.07 -8.93
N GLY A 156 7.28 -12.11 -10.26
CA GLY A 156 7.97 -13.10 -11.08
C GLY A 156 9.46 -12.82 -11.26
N SER A 157 10.28 -13.73 -10.72
CA SER A 157 11.75 -13.88 -10.87
C SER A 157 12.65 -13.04 -9.94
N GLU A 158 12.94 -13.66 -8.79
CA GLU A 158 14.09 -13.52 -7.90
C GLU A 158 14.29 -12.28 -6.98
N VAL A 159 14.63 -12.67 -5.74
CA VAL A 159 15.27 -12.00 -4.58
C VAL A 159 14.40 -11.23 -3.55
N ASP A 160 14.50 -11.77 -2.33
CA ASP A 160 14.12 -11.32 -0.97
C ASP A 160 12.65 -11.30 -0.51
N LEU A 161 11.66 -10.80 -1.28
CA LEU A 161 10.31 -10.58 -0.73
C LEU A 161 9.13 -11.19 -1.53
N SER A 162 9.36 -11.82 -2.68
CA SER A 162 8.31 -12.35 -3.55
C SER A 162 7.45 -13.44 -2.88
N SER A 163 8.05 -14.41 -2.19
CA SER A 163 7.32 -15.49 -1.51
C SER A 163 6.39 -14.98 -0.39
N ARG A 164 6.85 -13.96 0.34
CA ARG A 164 6.06 -13.28 1.38
C ARG A 164 4.93 -12.46 0.76
N LEU A 165 5.19 -11.79 -0.37
CA LEU A 165 4.17 -11.07 -1.12
C LEU A 165 3.08 -12.03 -1.60
N GLU A 166 3.45 -13.14 -2.22
CA GLU A 166 2.54 -14.17 -2.72
C GLU A 166 1.65 -14.73 -1.62
N SER A 167 2.23 -15.04 -0.45
CA SER A 167 1.46 -15.51 0.71
C SER A 167 0.43 -14.48 1.20
N ARG A 168 0.81 -13.19 1.28
CA ARG A 168 -0.12 -12.10 1.68
C ARG A 168 -1.19 -11.84 0.62
N ILE A 169 -0.85 -11.95 -0.67
CA ILE A 169 -1.82 -11.87 -1.76
C ILE A 169 -2.84 -13.00 -1.65
N ALA A 170 -2.39 -14.24 -1.38
CA ALA A 170 -3.29 -15.38 -1.18
C ALA A 170 -4.25 -15.14 -0.01
N MET A 171 -3.73 -14.75 1.16
CA MET A 171 -4.57 -14.41 2.32
C MET A 171 -5.59 -13.32 2.01
N LEU A 172 -5.18 -12.23 1.35
CA LEU A 172 -6.08 -11.14 1.02
C LEU A 172 -7.15 -11.55 -0.02
N ARG A 173 -6.81 -12.45 -0.95
CA ARG A 173 -7.80 -13.03 -1.87
C ARG A 173 -8.83 -13.88 -1.14
N ASP A 174 -8.41 -14.66 -0.13
CA ASP A 174 -9.33 -15.42 0.72
C ASP A 174 -10.27 -14.49 1.50
N GLU A 175 -9.73 -13.41 2.10
CA GLU A 175 -10.53 -12.37 2.77
C GLU A 175 -11.54 -11.69 1.82
N ILE A 176 -11.13 -11.37 0.58
CA ILE A 176 -12.01 -10.85 -0.47
C ILE A 176 -13.12 -11.87 -0.79
N GLY A 177 -12.79 -13.16 -0.88
CA GLY A 177 -13.75 -14.24 -1.10
C GLY A 177 -14.81 -14.29 0.00
N LEU A 178 -14.38 -14.29 1.26
CA LEU A 178 -15.28 -14.26 2.41
C LEU A 178 -16.16 -13.01 2.42
N LYS A 179 -15.61 -11.82 2.13
CA LYS A 179 -16.41 -10.58 2.05
C LYS A 179 -17.43 -10.64 0.91
N ARG A 180 -17.10 -11.24 -0.24
CA ARG A 180 -18.05 -11.47 -1.35
C ARG A 180 -19.21 -12.36 -0.92
N GLU A 181 -18.91 -13.46 -0.23
CA GLU A 181 -19.93 -14.38 0.30
C GLU A 181 -20.86 -13.68 1.30
N LEU A 182 -20.30 -12.93 2.25
CA LEU A 182 -21.07 -12.18 3.25
C LEU A 182 -22.01 -11.14 2.63
N LEU A 183 -21.61 -10.53 1.53
CA LEU A 183 -22.42 -9.55 0.81
C LEU A 183 -23.39 -10.17 -0.20
N GLY A 184 -23.41 -11.51 -0.33
CA GLY A 184 -24.19 -12.20 -1.36
C GLY A 184 -23.74 -11.90 -2.79
N ILE A 185 -22.52 -11.36 -2.97
CA ILE A 185 -21.91 -11.08 -4.27
C ILE A 185 -21.26 -12.38 -4.75
N GLY A 186 -22.10 -13.37 -5.09
CA GLY A 186 -21.63 -14.60 -5.70
C GLY A 186 -20.93 -14.31 -7.03
N ALA A 187 -19.83 -15.02 -7.30
CA ALA A 187 -19.20 -15.00 -8.62
C ALA A 187 -20.28 -15.26 -9.68
N GLY A 188 -20.54 -14.26 -10.52
CA GLY A 188 -21.48 -14.39 -11.62
C GLY A 188 -21.17 -15.65 -12.41
N ARG A 189 -22.21 -16.46 -12.64
CA ARG A 189 -22.20 -17.52 -13.65
C ARG A 189 -21.78 -16.99 -15.01
#